data_AF-A0A3N0DZB9-F1
#
_entry.id   AF-A0A3N0DZB9-F1
#
_cell.length_a   1.000
_cell.length_b   1.000
_cell.length_c   1.000
_cell.angle_alpha   90.00
_cell.angle_beta   90.00
_cell.angle_gamma   90.00
#
_symmetry.space_group_name_H-M   'P 1'
#
loop_
_entity.id
_entity.type
_entity.pdbx_description
1 polymer ?
#
loop_
_entity_poly.entity_id
_entity_poly.type
_entity_poly.pdbx_seq_one_letter_code
_entity_poly.pdbx_strand_id
1 'polypeptide(L)' 'MELVRADLARGADGWEHEGLDGFLEAFGALLGSIENVYVNNGDPLPDSPWVLVAQALEGTPHYE' A
#
# COMPACT_ATOMS: atom_id res chain seq x y z
N MET A 1 -3.16 -18.85 -1.58
CA MET A 1 -2.02 -18.06 -2.12
C MET A 1 -2.06 -17.89 -3.62
N GLU A 2 -2.42 -18.92 -4.40
CA GLU A 2 -2.44 -18.86 -5.87
C GLU A 2 -3.52 -17.92 -6.45
N LEU A 3 -4.71 -17.89 -5.84
CA LEU A 3 -5.78 -16.95 -6.20
C LEU A 3 -5.37 -15.48 -6.00
N VAL A 4 -4.72 -15.16 -4.88
CA VAL A 4 -4.24 -13.80 -4.59
C VAL A 4 -3.14 -13.38 -5.57
N ARG A 5 -2.23 -14.30 -5.92
CA ARG A 5 -1.22 -14.05 -6.97
C ARG A 5 -1.86 -13.79 -8.33
N ALA A 6 -2.90 -14.55 -8.70
CA ALA A 6 -3.60 -14.39 -9.97
C ALA A 6 -4.40 -13.07 -10.04
N ASP A 7 -4.98 -12.62 -8.92
CA ASP A 7 -5.73 -11.38 -8.85
C ASP A 7 -4.82 -10.15 -8.93
N LEU A 8 -3.66 -10.19 -8.24
CA LEU A 8 -2.63 -9.15 -8.34
C LEU A 8 -1.98 -9.09 -9.74
N ALA A 9 -1.77 -10.24 -10.38
CA ALA A 9 -1.24 -10.28 -11.75
C ALA A 9 -2.21 -9.68 -12.78
N ARG A 10 -3.52 -9.67 -12.52
CA ARG A 10 -4.51 -8.99 -13.39
C ARG A 10 -4.53 -7.47 -13.24
N GLY A 11 -4.04 -6.94 -12.11
CA GLY A 11 -3.95 -5.50 -11.84
C GLY A 11 -2.59 -4.88 -12.17
N ALA A 12 -1.58 -5.71 -12.50
CA ALA A 12 -0.19 -5.29 -12.66
C ALA A 12 0.05 -4.32 -13.84
N ASP A 13 -0.81 -4.33 -14.87
CA ASP A 13 -0.75 -3.33 -15.95
C ASP A 13 -1.08 -1.94 -15.39
N GLY A 14 -0.04 -1.17 -15.05
CA GLY A 14 -0.14 0.20 -14.55
C GLY A 14 0.27 0.41 -13.09
N TRP A 15 0.79 -0.60 -12.41
CA TRP A 15 1.39 -0.46 -11.09
C TRP A 15 2.88 -0.14 -11.20
N GLU A 16 3.41 0.64 -10.27
CA GLU A 16 4.85 0.93 -10.13
C GLU A 16 5.68 -0.36 -9.98
N HIS A 17 5.09 -1.38 -9.35
CA HIS A 17 5.73 -2.65 -9.06
C HIS A 17 4.95 -3.83 -9.62
N GLU A 18 5.58 -4.59 -10.52
CA GLU A 18 4.98 -5.77 -11.13
C GLU A 18 5.01 -6.99 -10.19
N GLY A 19 3.87 -7.64 -10.04
CA GLY A 19 3.74 -8.93 -9.32
C GLY A 19 3.66 -8.81 -7.79
N LEU A 20 3.38 -9.94 -7.14
CA LEU A 20 3.12 -9.99 -5.68
C LEU A 20 4.33 -9.51 -4.86
N ASP A 21 5.54 -9.89 -5.25
CA ASP A 21 6.72 -9.62 -4.41
C ASP A 21 7.02 -8.11 -4.37
N GLY A 22 6.95 -7.42 -5.52
CA GLY A 22 7.09 -5.97 -5.59
C GLY A 22 5.95 -5.22 -4.88
N PHE A 23 4.71 -5.70 -5.03
CA PHE A 23 3.58 -5.15 -4.27
C PHE A 23 3.79 -5.26 -2.75
N LEU A 24 4.25 -6.42 -2.25
CA LEU A 24 4.47 -6.61 -0.81
C LEU A 24 5.62 -5.75 -0.27
N GLU A 25 6.68 -5.57 -1.07
CA GLU A 25 7.79 -4.67 -0.73
C GLU A 25 7.30 -3.22 -0.59
N ALA A 26 6.58 -2.73 -1.59
CA ALA A 26 6.01 -1.38 -1.59
C ALA A 26 4.98 -1.17 -0.49
N PHE A 27 4.13 -2.17 -0.24
CA PHE A 27 3.15 -2.13 0.85
C PHE A 27 3.84 -2.02 2.21
N GLY A 28 4.91 -2.79 2.43
CA GLY A 28 5.70 -2.72 3.65
C GLY A 28 6.38 -1.36 3.82
N ALA A 29 6.95 -0.80 2.75
CA ALA A 29 7.56 0.52 2.75
C ALA A 29 6.53 1.63 3.06
N LEU A 30 5.37 1.59 2.41
CA LEU A 30 4.29 2.54 2.63
C LEU A 30 3.69 2.42 4.04
N LEU A 31 3.49 1.21 4.57
CA LEU A 31 3.08 1.05 5.98
C LEU A 31 4.06 1.69 6.96
N GLY A 32 5.36 1.65 6.66
CA GLY A 32 6.40 2.30 7.48
C GLY A 32 6.43 3.82 7.35
N SER A 33 5.76 4.40 6.35
CA SER A 33 5.81 5.84 6.06
C SER A 33 4.46 6.56 6.08
N ILE A 34 3.33 5.83 6.09
CA ILE A 34 1.96 6.36 5.95
C ILE A 34 1.61 7.41 7.01
N GLU A 35 2.12 7.26 8.24
CA GLU A 35 1.90 8.22 9.33
C GLU A 35 2.52 9.60 9.03
N ASN A 36 3.57 9.66 8.20
CA ASN A 36 4.19 10.93 7.81
C ASN A 36 3.24 11.79 6.99
N VAL A 37 2.29 11.22 6.26
CA VAL A 37 1.27 11.98 5.52
C VAL A 37 0.44 12.82 6.47
N TYR A 38 0.01 12.23 7.59
CA TYR A 38 -0.76 12.91 8.62
C TYR A 38 0.06 14.01 9.30
N VAL A 39 1.30 13.69 9.70
CA VAL A 39 2.22 14.65 10.31
C VAL A 39 2.47 15.85 9.40
N ASN A 40 2.73 15.61 8.11
CA ASN A 40 3.04 16.66 7.14
C ASN A 40 1.83 17.57 6.85
N ASN A 41 0.62 17.02 6.90
CA ASN A 41 -0.61 17.78 6.67
C ASN A 41 -1.14 18.46 7.94
N GLY A 42 -0.58 18.14 9.11
CA GLY A 42 -1.11 18.61 10.40
C GLY A 42 -2.42 17.92 10.80
N ASP A 43 -2.72 16.77 10.20
CA ASP A 43 -3.90 15.98 10.49
C ASP A 43 -3.64 15.02 11.67
N PRO A 44 -4.67 14.72 12.49
CA PRO A 44 -4.54 13.71 13.53
C PRO A 44 -4.41 12.31 12.92
N LEU A 45 -3.60 11.46 13.54
CA LEU A 45 -3.55 10.04 13.18
C LEU A 45 -4.91 9.38 13.45
N PRO A 46 -5.34 8.42 12.61
CA PRO A 46 -6.56 7.65 12.86
C PRO A 46 -6.44 6.80 14.12
N ASP A 47 -7.47 6.77 14.95
CA ASP A 47 -7.51 5.91 16.15
C ASP A 47 -7.53 4.41 15.80
N SER A 48 -8.03 4.06 14.61
CA SER A 48 -8.10 2.68 14.14
C SER A 48 -6.91 2.37 13.24
N PRO A 49 -6.05 1.39 13.59
CA PRO A 49 -4.90 1.01 12.76
C PRO A 49 -5.33 0.44 11.41
N TRP A 50 -6.55 -0.09 11.31
CA TRP A 50 -7.09 -0.62 10.05
C TRP A 50 -7.30 0.44 8.99
N VAL A 51 -7.47 1.71 9.38
CA VAL A 51 -7.54 2.82 8.42
C VAL A 51 -6.19 2.99 7.72
N LEU A 52 -5.10 2.97 8.47
CA LEU A 52 -3.73 3.07 7.93
C LEU A 52 -3.42 1.87 7.01
N VAL A 53 -3.82 0.66 7.40
CA VAL A 53 -3.66 -0.53 6.56
C VAL A 53 -4.44 -0.41 5.25
N ALA A 54 -5.69 0.03 5.30
CA ALA A 54 -6.52 0.19 4.09
C ALA A 54 -5.92 1.24 3.14
N GLN A 55 -5.49 2.38 3.67
CA GLN A 55 -4.86 3.44 2.87
C GLN A 55 -3.52 3.00 2.28
N ALA A 56 -2.72 2.26 3.03
CA ALA A 56 -1.49 1.68 2.51
C ALA A 56 -1.79 0.67 1.39
N LEU A 57 -2.81 -0.18 1.53
CA LEU A 57 -3.22 -1.10 0.45
C LEU A 57 -3.67 -0.35 -0.81
N GLU A 58 -4.43 0.73 -0.65
CA GLU A 58 -4.89 1.57 -1.77
C GLU A 58 -3.75 2.35 -2.45
N GLY A 59 -2.75 2.81 -1.68
CA GLY A 59 -1.61 3.57 -2.20
C GLY A 59 -0.46 2.72 -2.75
N THR A 60 -0.35 1.46 -2.35
CA THR A 60 0.74 0.55 -2.76
C THR A 60 0.97 0.46 -4.27
N PRO A 61 -0.08 0.39 -5.13
CA PRO A 61 0.09 0.38 -6.58
C PRO A 61 0.87 1.57 -7.17
N HIS A 62 0.97 2.67 -6.44
CA HIS A 62 1.50 3.96 -6.89
C HIS A 62 2.68 4.45 -6.04
N TYR A 63 3.22 3.60 -5.17
CA TYR A 63 4.35 3.93 -4.32
C TYR A 63 5.65 3.73 -5.10
N GLU A 64 6.57 4.70 -5.05
CA GLU A 64 7.89 4.69 -5.74
C GLU A 64 9.04 4.29 -4.80
#